data_AF-A0A0A2I8P4-F1
#
_entry.id   AF-A0A0A2I8P4-F1
#
_cell.length_a   1.000
_cell.length_b   1.000
_cell.length_c   1.000
_cell.angle_alpha   90.00
_cell.angle_beta   90.00
_cell.angle_gamma   90.00
#
_symmetry.space_group_name_H-M   'P 1'
#
loop_
_entity.id
_entity.type
_entity.pdbx_description
1 polymer ?
#
loop_
_entity_poly.entity_id
_entity_poly.type
_entity_poly.pdbx_seq_one_letter_code
_entity_poly.pdbx_strand_id
1 'polypeptide(L)'
;MATVPPRPGPVSTFKRERAAFVFDLEMQARILRADPRASEDVAGNLLWLVESVHRLKDASMAMAVDARGNAYVLAKPYGFYSYNVPRMCNDLVASLLHWADILVNTDGRRTDGIVVDSIEGMLGSLGF
;
A
#
# COMPACT_ATOMS: atom_id res chain seq x y z
N MET A 1 22.69 -27.37 -14.99
CA MET A 1 22.86 -26.66 -13.70
C MET A 1 21.96 -25.43 -13.76
N ALA A 2 20.78 -25.46 -13.14
CA ALA A 2 19.84 -24.35 -13.20
C ALA A 2 20.32 -23.26 -12.25
N THR A 3 20.69 -22.09 -12.78
CA THR A 3 21.00 -20.90 -11.99
C THR A 3 19.71 -20.42 -11.33
N VAL A 4 19.58 -20.61 -10.02
CA VAL A 4 18.54 -19.97 -9.24
C VAL A 4 18.66 -18.46 -9.49
N PRO A 5 17.57 -17.76 -9.91
CA PRO A 5 17.66 -16.33 -10.15
C PRO A 5 18.13 -15.64 -8.87
N PRO A 6 19.01 -14.63 -8.97
CA PRO A 6 19.52 -13.94 -7.80
C PRO A 6 18.36 -13.41 -6.97
N ARG A 7 18.44 -13.60 -5.64
CA ARG A 7 17.43 -13.05 -4.73
C ARG A 7 17.29 -11.56 -5.00
N PRO A 8 16.05 -11.03 -5.12
CA PRO A 8 15.85 -9.61 -5.33
C PRO A 8 16.55 -8.82 -4.21
N GLY A 9 17.36 -7.83 -4.59
CA GLY A 9 18.00 -6.95 -3.63
C GLY A 9 16.99 -6.09 -2.87
N PRO A 10 17.39 -5.48 -1.74
CA PRO A 10 16.47 -4.74 -0.86
C PRO A 10 15.68 -3.65 -1.58
N VAL A 11 16.32 -2.91 -2.50
CA VAL A 11 15.67 -1.87 -3.31
C VAL A 11 14.61 -2.45 -4.26
N SER A 12 14.91 -3.55 -4.94
CA SER A 12 13.94 -4.19 -5.84
C SER A 12 12.77 -4.79 -5.07
N THR A 13 13.01 -5.34 -3.88
CA THR A 13 11.96 -5.84 -2.98
C THR A 13 11.02 -4.71 -2.57
N PHE A 14 11.56 -3.60 -2.04
CA PHE A 14 10.75 -2.43 -1.68
C PHE A 14 9.91 -1.91 -2.86
N LYS A 15 10.53 -1.73 -4.03
CA LYS A 15 9.83 -1.26 -5.23
C LYS A 15 8.70 -2.21 -5.65
N ARG A 16 8.92 -3.53 -5.56
CA ARG A 16 7.91 -4.53 -5.89
C ARG A 16 6.75 -4.49 -4.91
N GLU A 17 7.01 -4.52 -3.60
CA GLU A 17 5.93 -4.48 -2.59
C GLU A 17 5.11 -3.18 -2.71
N ARG A 18 5.78 -2.05 -2.96
CA ARG A 18 5.12 -0.77 -3.23
C ARG A 18 4.23 -0.84 -4.46
N ALA A 19 4.76 -1.34 -5.58
CA ALA A 19 4.02 -1.41 -6.83
C ALA A 19 2.81 -2.34 -6.72
N ALA A 20 2.96 -3.50 -6.06
CA ALA A 20 1.88 -4.43 -5.80
C ALA A 20 0.77 -3.78 -4.97
N PHE A 21 1.12 -3.16 -3.83
CA PHE A 21 0.14 -2.47 -2.99
C PHE A 21 -0.63 -1.37 -3.74
N VAL A 22 0.09 -0.51 -4.47
CA VAL A 22 -0.52 0.57 -5.26
C VAL A 22 -1.46 0.02 -6.32
N PHE A 23 -1.02 -1.00 -7.06
CA PHE A 23 -1.82 -1.64 -8.10
C PHE A 23 -3.10 -2.25 -7.53
N ASP A 24 -3.00 -3.01 -6.44
CA ASP A 24 -4.15 -3.68 -5.84
C ASP A 24 -5.14 -2.67 -5.24
N LEU A 25 -4.64 -1.59 -4.62
CA LEU A 25 -5.47 -0.53 -4.08
C LEU A 25 -6.19 0.26 -5.19
N GLU A 26 -5.48 0.60 -6.28
CA GLU A 26 -6.09 1.18 -7.48
C GLU A 26 -7.18 0.27 -8.06
N MET A 27 -6.94 -1.03 -8.10
CA MET A 27 -7.89 -2.02 -8.59
C MET A 27 -9.17 -2.01 -7.74
N GLN A 28 -9.05 -1.93 -6.41
CA GLN A 28 -10.22 -1.84 -5.52
C GLN A 28 -11.03 -0.57 -5.77
N ALA A 29 -10.39 0.59 -5.92
CA ALA A 29 -11.09 1.84 -6.24
C ALA A 29 -11.84 1.76 -7.59
N ARG A 30 -11.24 1.12 -8.60
CA ARG A 30 -11.89 0.92 -9.91
C ARG A 30 -13.08 -0.03 -9.82
N ILE A 31 -12.96 -1.14 -9.09
CA ILE A 31 -14.05 -2.10 -8.87
C ILE A 31 -15.23 -1.39 -8.18
N LEU A 32 -14.95 -0.72 -7.06
CA LEU A 32 -15.98 -0.03 -6.27
C LEU A 32 -16.68 1.08 -7.08
N ARG A 33 -15.93 1.81 -7.93
CA ARG A 33 -16.52 2.81 -8.83
C ARG A 33 -17.41 2.19 -9.91
N ALA A 34 -17.01 1.04 -10.45
CA ALA A 34 -17.74 0.37 -11.53
C ALA A 34 -19.01 -0.32 -11.03
N ASP A 35 -18.95 -0.93 -9.84
CA ASP A 35 -20.08 -1.61 -9.22
C ASP A 35 -20.13 -1.38 -7.70
N PRO A 36 -21.00 -0.45 -7.24
CA PRO A 36 -21.23 -0.23 -5.80
C PRO A 36 -21.74 -1.48 -5.05
N ARG A 37 -22.24 -2.52 -5.74
CA ARG A 37 -22.67 -3.76 -5.09
C ARG A 37 -21.50 -4.65 -4.66
N ALA A 38 -20.29 -4.35 -5.14
CA ALA A 38 -19.08 -5.07 -4.75
C ALA A 38 -18.46 -4.55 -3.43
N SER A 39 -19.16 -3.69 -2.67
CA SER A 39 -18.62 -3.05 -1.46
C SER A 39 -18.14 -4.06 -0.41
N GLU A 40 -18.86 -5.16 -0.20
CA GLU A 40 -18.45 -6.23 0.74
C GLU A 40 -17.17 -6.94 0.29
N ASP A 41 -17.06 -7.28 -0.99
CA ASP A 41 -15.86 -7.90 -1.57
C ASP A 41 -14.66 -6.95 -1.49
N VAL A 42 -14.88 -5.68 -1.83
CA VAL A 42 -13.86 -4.62 -1.74
C VAL A 42 -13.41 -4.44 -0.30
N ALA A 43 -14.34 -4.39 0.67
CA ALA A 43 -14.00 -4.29 2.09
C ALA A 43 -13.12 -5.46 2.53
N GLY A 44 -13.48 -6.69 2.15
CA GLY A 44 -12.64 -7.87 2.38
C GLY A 44 -11.23 -7.72 1.80
N ASN A 45 -11.12 -7.26 0.55
CA ASN A 45 -9.84 -7.03 -0.10
C ASN A 45 -9.01 -5.92 0.58
N LEU A 46 -9.64 -4.84 1.06
CA LEU A 46 -8.94 -3.80 1.81
C LEU A 46 -8.34 -4.34 3.12
N LEU A 47 -9.02 -5.27 3.79
CA LEU A 47 -8.48 -5.97 4.96
C LEU A 47 -7.28 -6.83 4.59
N TRP A 48 -7.32 -7.55 3.46
CA TRP A 48 -6.17 -8.31 2.96
C TRP A 48 -4.96 -7.42 2.60
N LEU A 49 -5.20 -6.20 2.11
CA LEU A 49 -4.12 -5.25 1.80
C LEU A 49 -3.35 -4.77 3.03
N VAL A 50 -3.87 -4.93 4.24
CA VAL A 50 -3.12 -4.68 5.48
C VAL A 50 -1.83 -5.49 5.52
N GLU A 51 -1.87 -6.76 5.09
CA GLU A 51 -0.65 -7.58 5.01
C GLU A 51 0.33 -7.07 3.96
N SER A 52 -0.17 -6.58 2.82
CA SER A 52 0.68 -5.95 1.79
C SER A 52 1.39 -4.70 2.33
N VAL A 53 0.70 -3.90 3.15
CA VAL A 53 1.31 -2.73 3.81
C VAL A 53 2.36 -3.14 4.84
N HIS A 54 2.15 -4.23 5.60
CA HIS A 54 3.18 -4.76 6.49
C HIS A 54 4.42 -5.23 5.73
N ARG A 55 4.27 -5.95 4.61
CA ARG A 55 5.40 -6.35 3.76
C ARG A 55 6.15 -5.14 3.19
N LEU A 56 5.42 -4.10 2.78
CA LEU A 56 6.01 -2.84 2.32
C LEU A 56 6.82 -2.15 3.44
N LYS A 57 6.27 -2.09 4.65
CA LYS A 57 6.95 -1.55 5.84
C LYS A 57 8.24 -2.32 6.13
N ASP A 58 8.19 -3.64 6.18
CA ASP A 58 9.36 -4.49 6.45
C ASP A 58 10.41 -4.33 5.35
N ALA A 59 9.99 -4.29 4.08
CA ALA A 59 10.89 -4.05 2.96
C ALA A 59 11.56 -2.68 3.02
N SER A 60 10.86 -1.64 3.49
CA SER A 60 11.41 -0.30 3.66
C SER A 60 12.51 -0.26 4.74
N MET A 61 12.26 -0.93 5.87
CA MET A 61 13.21 -1.02 6.97
C MET A 61 14.44 -1.84 6.59
N ALA A 62 14.25 -3.00 5.95
CA ALA A 62 15.34 -3.82 5.44
C ALA A 62 16.19 -3.04 4.42
N MET A 63 15.55 -2.32 3.48
CA MET A 63 16.26 -1.48 2.52
C MET A 63 17.08 -0.36 3.18
N ALA A 64 16.56 0.25 4.25
CA ALA A 64 17.28 1.30 4.97
C ALA A 64 18.57 0.79 5.63
N VAL A 65 18.60 -0.48 6.07
CA VAL A 65 19.76 -1.12 6.69
C VAL A 65 20.71 -1.67 5.62
N ASP A 66 20.17 -2.51 4.73
CA ASP A 66 20.96 -3.34 3.83
C ASP A 66 21.43 -2.60 2.56
N ALA A 67 20.81 -1.46 2.25
CA ALA A 67 21.12 -0.67 1.05
C ALA A 67 21.45 0.80 1.36
N ARG A 68 22.01 1.10 2.54
CA ARG A 68 22.32 2.47 3.01
C ARG A 68 23.18 3.31 2.04
N GLY A 69 24.06 2.67 1.27
CA GLY A 69 24.90 3.34 0.26
C GLY A 69 24.30 3.39 -1.16
N ASN A 70 23.09 2.87 -1.37
CA ASN A 70 22.46 2.83 -2.68
C ASN A 70 21.93 4.23 -3.06
N ALA A 71 22.16 4.66 -4.31
CA ALA A 71 21.72 5.96 -4.81
C ALA A 71 20.21 6.19 -4.66
N TYR A 72 19.38 5.15 -4.80
CA TYR A 72 17.93 5.22 -4.57
C TYR A 72 17.60 5.59 -3.11
N VAL A 73 18.34 5.03 -2.15
CA VAL A 73 18.18 5.30 -0.72
C VAL A 73 18.70 6.69 -0.38
N LEU A 74 19.87 7.05 -0.92
CA LEU A 74 20.52 8.34 -0.69
C LEU A 74 19.79 9.53 -1.33
N ALA A 75 18.93 9.29 -2.33
CA ALA A 75 18.10 10.33 -2.94
C ALA A 75 16.99 10.86 -2.00
N LYS A 76 16.73 10.18 -0.88
CA LYS A 76 15.75 10.60 0.12
C LYS A 76 16.44 11.11 1.39
N PRO A 77 15.78 11.98 2.19
CA PRO A 77 16.32 12.44 3.46
C PRO A 77 16.65 11.29 4.41
N TYR A 78 17.61 11.52 5.32
CA TYR A 78 17.92 10.56 6.37
C TYR A 78 16.66 10.18 7.15
N GLY A 79 16.51 8.89 7.45
CA GLY A 79 15.35 8.36 8.17
C GLY A 79 14.11 8.13 7.30
N PHE A 80 14.11 8.51 6.02
CA PHE A 80 12.92 8.39 5.17
C PHE A 80 12.40 6.94 5.11
N TYR A 81 13.26 5.98 4.77
CA TYR A 81 12.86 4.57 4.65
C TYR A 81 12.79 3.81 5.99
N SER A 82 13.43 4.31 7.05
CA SER A 82 13.42 3.66 8.38
C SER A 82 12.40 4.26 9.35
N TYR A 83 11.85 5.43 9.07
CA TYR A 83 10.90 6.13 9.94
C TYR A 83 9.69 6.67 9.19
N ASN A 84 9.89 7.49 8.14
CA ASN A 84 8.76 8.13 7.44
C ASN A 84 7.88 7.09 6.73
N VAL A 85 8.47 6.17 5.97
CA VAL A 85 7.71 5.11 5.29
C VAL A 85 6.99 4.20 6.28
N PRO A 86 7.62 3.69 7.36
CA PRO A 86 6.91 2.95 8.41
C PRO A 86 5.75 3.71 9.05
N ARG A 87 5.91 5.02 9.30
CA ARG A 87 4.82 5.88 9.80
C ARG A 87 3.67 5.94 8.80
N MET A 88 3.96 6.23 7.53
CA MET A 88 2.96 6.24 6.46
C MET A 88 2.26 4.88 6.33
N CYS A 89 2.98 3.77 6.50
CA CYS A 89 2.39 2.44 6.51
C CYS A 89 1.40 2.23 7.66
N ASN A 90 1.68 2.77 8.85
CA ASN A 90 0.71 2.70 9.95
C ASN A 90 -0.56 3.51 9.62
N ASP A 91 -0.40 4.70 9.02
CA ASP A 91 -1.53 5.52 8.58
C ASP A 91 -2.34 4.82 7.47
N LEU A 92 -1.66 4.17 6.52
CA LEU A 92 -2.28 3.33 5.48
C LEU A 92 -3.11 2.21 6.08
N VAL A 93 -2.58 1.47 7.05
CA VAL A 93 -3.32 0.41 7.75
C VAL A 93 -4.58 0.97 8.41
N ALA A 94 -4.46 2.09 9.12
CA ALA A 94 -5.61 2.73 9.75
C ALA A 94 -6.68 3.14 8.71
N SER A 95 -6.27 3.70 7.57
CA SER A 95 -7.19 4.05 6.48
C SER A 95 -7.86 2.83 5.85
N LEU A 96 -7.12 1.75 5.56
CA LEU A 96 -7.69 0.52 5.00
C LEU A 96 -8.76 -0.08 5.91
N LEU A 97 -8.48 -0.17 7.21
CA LEU A 97 -9.43 -0.67 8.21
C LEU A 97 -10.66 0.25 8.29
N HIS A 98 -10.45 1.57 8.30
CA HIS A 98 -11.53 2.54 8.37
C HIS A 98 -12.44 2.50 7.12
N TRP A 99 -11.86 2.38 5.93
CA TRP A 99 -12.63 2.27 4.69
C TRP A 99 -13.40 0.96 4.60
N ALA A 100 -12.78 -0.16 5.00
CA ALA A 100 -13.48 -1.45 5.06
C ALA A 100 -14.68 -1.39 6.02
N ASP A 101 -14.51 -0.75 7.19
CA ASP A 101 -15.58 -0.52 8.15
C ASP A 101 -16.72 0.32 7.55
N ILE A 102 -16.40 1.42 6.87
CA ILE A 102 -17.40 2.25 6.16
C ILE A 102 -18.19 1.41 5.16
N LEU A 103 -17.52 0.62 4.32
CA LEU A 103 -18.15 -0.15 3.25
C LEU A 103 -19.12 -1.23 3.76
N VAL A 104 -18.90 -1.73 4.98
CA VAL A 104 -19.73 -2.80 5.59
C VAL A 104 -20.81 -2.24 6.51
N ASN A 105 -20.50 -1.20 7.29
CA ASN A 105 -21.33 -0.77 8.42
C ASN A 105 -22.16 0.50 8.16
N THR A 106 -22.05 1.12 6.98
CA THR A 106 -22.87 2.29 6.61
C THR A 106 -23.95 1.95 5.57
N ASP A 107 -24.94 2.83 5.44
CA ASP A 107 -26.20 2.69 4.69
C ASP A 107 -26.05 2.60 3.14
N GLY A 108 -24.87 2.23 2.63
CA GLY A 108 -24.55 1.99 1.22
C GLY A 108 -24.49 3.25 0.35
N ARG A 109 -24.05 3.09 -0.91
CA ARG A 109 -23.98 4.02 -2.10
C ARG A 109 -23.47 5.44 -1.92
N ARG A 110 -23.86 6.17 -0.87
CA ARG A 110 -23.39 7.53 -0.57
C ARG A 110 -21.98 7.53 0.01
N THR A 111 -21.62 6.47 0.73
CA THR A 111 -20.30 6.32 1.37
C THR A 111 -19.27 5.68 0.46
N ASP A 112 -19.68 4.87 -0.52
CA ASP A 112 -18.77 4.26 -1.52
C ASP A 112 -18.00 5.34 -2.30
N GLY A 113 -18.68 6.41 -2.74
CA GLY A 113 -18.03 7.53 -3.42
C GLY A 113 -16.98 8.22 -2.54
N ILE A 114 -17.26 8.39 -1.25
CA ILE A 114 -16.31 8.98 -0.29
C ILE A 114 -15.08 8.08 -0.13
N VAL A 115 -15.28 6.76 -0.04
CA VAL A 115 -14.18 5.79 0.06
C VAL A 115 -13.33 5.80 -1.21
N VAL A 116 -13.96 5.80 -2.39
CA VAL A 116 -13.24 5.88 -3.67
C VAL A 116 -12.40 7.16 -3.76
N ASP A 117 -13.01 8.32 -3.50
CA ASP A 117 -12.31 9.62 -3.55
C ASP A 117 -11.17 9.67 -2.53
N SER A 118 -11.35 9.05 -1.35
CA SER A 118 -10.32 8.94 -0.32
C SER A 118 -9.15 8.05 -0.76
N ILE A 119 -9.45 6.90 -1.39
CA ILE A 119 -8.42 6.00 -1.93
C ILE A 119 -7.60 6.72 -3.01
N GLU A 120 -8.26 7.44 -3.93
CA GLU A 120 -7.57 8.16 -5.00
C GLU A 120 -6.74 9.33 -4.49
N GLY A 121 -7.27 10.09 -3.53
CA GLY A 121 -6.51 11.14 -2.85
C GLY A 121 -5.27 10.58 -2.15
N MET A 122 -5.40 9.42 -1.50
CA MET A 122 -4.27 8.73 -0.88
C MET A 122 -3.24 8.29 -1.92
N LEU A 123 -3.66 7.63 -3.01
CA LEU A 123 -2.79 7.21 -4.09
C LEU A 123 -2.02 8.40 -4.71
N GLY A 124 -2.67 9.54 -4.89
CA GLY A 124 -2.03 10.77 -5.36
C GLY A 124 -0.99 11.36 -4.38
N SER A 125 -1.11 11.04 -3.09
CA SER A 125 -0.19 11.51 -2.03
C SER A 125 0.97 10.56 -1.73
N LEU A 126 0.96 9.31 -2.24
CA LEU A 126 2.03 8.32 -2.02
C LEU A 126 3.30 8.71 -2.81
N GLY A 127 4.06 9.67 -2.29
CA GLY A 127 5.27 10.26 -2.89
C GLY A 127 6.61 9.58 -2.57
N PHE A 128 6.60 8.35 -2.07
CA PHE A 128 7.82 7.56 -1.85
C PHE A 128 8.16 6.63 -3.02
#